data_AF-A0A932SXX1-F1
#
_entry.id   AF-A0A932SXX1-F1
#
_cell.length_a   1.000
_cell.length_b   1.000
_cell.length_c   1.000
_cell.angle_alpha   90.00
_cell.angle_beta   90.00
_cell.angle_gamma   90.00
#
_symmetry.space_group_name_H-M   'P 1'
#
loop_
_entity.id
_entity.type
_entity.pdbx_description
1 polymer ?
#
loop_
_entity_poly.entity_id
_entity_poly.type
_entity_poly.pdbx_seq_one_letter_code
_entity_poly.pdbx_strand_id
1 'polypeptide(L)' 'MAKKRRKKMKRTVTIGQLSDEGNDTEFWLSKTAGERLEALEFLRQTIYGYDPATARVQRVLEIVELERS' A
#
# COMPACT_ATOMS: atom_id res chain seq x y z
N MET A 1 26.07 -0.38 -28.36
CA MET A 1 25.56 -1.05 -27.13
C MET A 1 25.71 -0.10 -25.95
N ALA A 2 24.66 0.60 -25.52
CA ALA A 2 24.76 1.60 -24.44
C ALA A 2 24.64 0.95 -23.05
N LYS A 3 25.65 1.15 -22.20
CA LYS A 3 25.74 0.58 -20.84
C LYS A 3 24.79 1.33 -19.91
N LYS A 4 23.66 0.71 -19.55
CA LYS A 4 22.65 1.25 -18.62
C LYS A 4 23.29 1.44 -17.22
N ARG A 5 23.43 2.70 -16.78
CA ARG A 5 23.94 3.04 -15.43
C ARG A 5 22.86 2.70 -14.39
N ARG A 6 23.08 1.70 -13.53
CA ARG A 6 22.20 1.42 -12.38
C ARG A 6 22.38 2.52 -11.34
N LYS A 7 21.31 3.28 -11.05
CA LYS A 7 21.27 4.26 -9.96
C LYS A 7 21.37 3.53 -8.62
N LYS A 8 22.39 3.83 -7.82
CA LYS A 8 22.61 3.25 -6.48
C LYS A 8 21.61 3.89 -5.52
N MET A 9 20.79 3.09 -4.83
CA MET A 9 19.98 3.58 -3.71
C MET A 9 20.89 3.89 -2.52
N LYS A 10 20.83 5.12 -2.01
CA LYS A 10 21.48 5.49 -0.75
C LYS A 10 20.66 4.89 0.40
N ARG A 11 21.27 4.04 1.22
CA ARG A 11 20.65 3.47 2.42
C ARG A 11 21.18 4.25 3.62
N THR A 12 20.46 5.29 4.04
CA THR A 12 20.75 6.01 5.28
C THR A 12 19.84 5.41 6.35
N VAL A 13 20.43 4.77 7.35
CA VAL A 13 19.72 4.34 8.57
C VAL A 13 20.30 5.18 9.70
N THR A 14 19.44 5.87 10.43
CA THR A 14 19.83 6.72 11.56
C THR A 14 19.29 6.08 12.84
N ILE A 15 20.11 6.05 13.89
CA ILE A 15 19.72 5.55 15.21
C ILE A 15 19.24 6.76 16.03
N GLY A 16 18.00 6.69 16.53
CA GLY A 16 17.40 7.71 17.41
C GLY A 16 16.94 7.09 18.73
N GLN A 17 16.59 7.92 19.72
CA GLN A 17 16.03 7.43 20.97
C GLN A 17 14.51 7.22 20.81
N LEU A 18 13.96 6.20 21.48
CA LEU A 18 12.52 5.91 21.42
C LEU A 18 11.65 7.04 21.99
N SER A 19 12.21 7.84 22.90
CA SER A 19 11.56 8.98 23.54
C SER A 19 11.50 10.23 22.66
N ASP A 20 12.26 10.27 21.57
CA ASP A 20 12.30 11.43 20.70
C ASP A 20 11.01 11.51 19.88
N GLU A 21 10.49 12.72 19.67
CA GLU A 21 9.39 12.92 18.72
C GLU A 21 9.88 12.55 17.31
N GLY A 22 9.23 11.55 16.72
CA GLY A 22 9.51 11.11 15.36
C GLY A 22 9.02 12.12 14.32
N ASN A 23 9.56 12.01 13.10
CA ASN A 23 9.18 12.87 11.97
C ASN A 23 8.15 12.23 11.04
N ASP A 24 7.45 11.18 11.51
CA ASP A 24 6.52 10.40 10.69
C ASP A 24 5.42 11.29 10.09
N THR A 25 4.82 12.18 10.90
CA THR A 25 3.76 13.09 10.45
C THR A 25 4.28 14.01 9.34
N GLU A 26 5.42 14.65 9.53
CA GLU A 26 6.03 15.55 8.55
C GLU A 26 6.38 14.79 7.27
N PHE A 27 6.95 13.59 7.40
CA PHE A 27 7.28 12.72 6.28
C PHE A 27 6.04 12.37 5.45
N TRP A 28 4.93 11.97 6.09
CA TRP A 28 3.70 11.62 5.39
C TRP A 28 3.00 12.84 4.77
N LEU A 29 3.08 14.01 5.40
CA LEU A 29 2.60 15.26 4.82
C LEU A 29 3.40 15.69 3.59
N SER A 30 4.67 15.28 3.49
CA SER A 30 5.51 15.52 2.32
C SER A 30 5.15 14.64 1.11
N LYS A 31 4.25 13.65 1.26
CA LYS A 31 3.87 12.72 0.19
C LYS A 31 2.57 13.12 -0.48
N THR A 32 2.42 12.73 -1.73
CA THR A 32 1.17 12.88 -2.46
C THR A 32 0.07 11.99 -1.88
N ALA A 33 -1.19 12.34 -2.15
CA ALA A 33 -2.32 11.52 -1.72
C ALA A 33 -2.24 10.08 -2.28
N GLY A 34 -1.79 9.91 -3.52
CA GLY A 34 -1.61 8.59 -4.15
C GLY A 34 -0.59 7.73 -3.42
N GLU A 35 0.60 8.27 -3.13
CA GLU A 35 1.65 7.55 -2.39
C GLU A 35 1.19 7.12 -1.00
N ARG A 36 0.39 7.94 -0.32
CA ARG A 36 -0.19 7.58 0.98
C ARG A 36 -1.20 6.43 0.87
N LEU A 37 -2.05 6.46 -0.15
CA LEU A 37 -3.01 5.37 -0.40
C LEU A 37 -2.31 4.05 -0.75
N GLU A 38 -1.26 4.10 -1.56
CA GLU A 38 -0.45 2.92 -1.88
C GLU A 38 0.20 2.32 -0.63
N ALA A 39 0.77 3.17 0.24
CA ALA A 39 1.35 2.72 1.51
C ALA A 39 0.29 2.09 2.44
N LEU A 40 -0.91 2.68 2.52
CA LEU A 40 -2.01 2.13 3.30
C LEU A 40 -2.49 0.78 2.75
N GLU A 41 -2.60 0.62 1.43
CA GLU A 41 -2.98 -0.66 0.83
C GLU A 41 -1.92 -1.74 1.09
N PHE A 42 -0.63 -1.38 1.04
CA PHE A 42 0.45 -2.30 1.40
C PHE A 42 0.34 -2.76 2.87
N LEU A 43 0.07 -1.83 3.80
CA LEU A 43 -0.14 -2.17 5.21
C LEU A 43 -1.39 -3.04 5.41
N ARG A 44 -2.49 -2.70 4.73
CA ARG A 44 -3.71 -3.51 4.76
C ARG A 44 -3.43 -4.94 4.31
N GLN A 45 -2.70 -5.12 3.21
CA GLN A 45 -2.35 -6.44 2.70
C GLN A 45 -1.47 -7.22 3.68
N THR A 46 -0.48 -6.54 4.27
CA THR A 46 0.48 -7.15 5.20
C THR A 46 -0.19 -7.57 6.52
N ILE A 47 -1.02 -6.70 7.10
CA ILE A 47 -1.63 -6.92 8.43
C ILE A 47 -2.78 -7.92 8.36
N TYR A 48 -3.61 -7.86 7.32
CA TYR A 48 -4.80 -8.72 7.21
C TYR A 48 -4.53 -10.05 6.49
N GLY A 49 -3.26 -10.41 6.25
CA GLY A 49 -2.91 -11.68 5.62
C GLY A 49 -3.51 -11.81 4.22
N TYR A 50 -3.46 -10.74 3.43
CA TYR A 50 -4.00 -10.75 2.08
C TYR A 50 -3.26 -11.76 1.22
N ASP A 51 -3.98 -12.79 0.78
CA ASP A 51 -3.50 -13.75 -0.20
C ASP A 51 -4.11 -13.41 -1.59
N PRO A 52 -3.29 -12.98 -2.56
CA PRO A 52 -3.77 -12.64 -3.89
C PRO A 52 -4.37 -13.84 -4.65
N ALA A 53 -4.07 -15.08 -4.24
CA ALA A 53 -4.62 -16.30 -4.87
C ALA A 53 -6.06 -16.61 -4.43
N THR A 54 -6.47 -16.20 -3.22
CA THR A 54 -7.84 -16.37 -2.70
C THR A 54 -8.70 -15.11 -2.82
N ALA A 55 -8.10 -13.98 -3.23
CA ALA A 55 -8.72 -12.67 -3.10
C ALA A 55 -10.01 -12.45 -3.91
N ARG A 56 -10.29 -13.16 -5.02
CA ARG A 56 -11.53 -12.93 -5.79
C ARG A 56 -12.00 -14.15 -6.57
N VAL A 57 -12.96 -14.89 -6.02
CA VAL A 57 -13.95 -15.57 -6.86
C VAL A 57 -14.97 -14.51 -7.29
N GLN A 58 -15.22 -14.43 -8.60
CA GLN A 58 -16.09 -13.45 -9.23
C GLN A 58 -17.49 -13.47 -8.61
N ARG A 59 -17.96 -12.33 -8.08
CA ARG A 59 -19.38 -12.16 -7.78
C ARG A 59 -20.11 -11.98 -9.11
N VAL A 60 -20.65 -13.07 -9.65
CA VAL A 60 -21.73 -12.96 -10.63
C VAL A 60 -22.95 -12.52 -9.84
N LEU A 61 -23.14 -11.21 -9.74
CA LEU A 61 -24.39 -10.68 -9.21
C LEU A 61 -25.44 -10.89 -10.30
N GLU A 62 -26.37 -11.81 -10.07
CA GLU A 62 -27.55 -11.98 -10.90
C GLU A 62 -28.68 -11.07 -10.38
N ILE A 63 -29.28 -10.28 -11.26
CA ILE A 63 -30.49 -9.51 -10.94
C ILE A 63 -31.67 -10.46 -11.16
N VAL A 64 -32.40 -10.79 -10.09
CA VAL A 64 -33.64 -11.57 -10.16
C VAL A 64 -34.85 -10.63 -10.17
N GLU A 65 -35.84 -10.91 -11.02
CA GLU A 65 -37.11 -10.18 -11.01
C GLU A 65 -37.97 -10.65 -9.83
N LEU A 66 -38.54 -9.69 -9.10
CA LEU A 66 -39.47 -9.97 -8.00
C LEU A 66 -40.86 -10.26 -8.57
N GLU A 67 -41.33 -11.51 -8.49
CA GLU A 67 -42.73 -11.81 -8.79
C GLU A 67 -43.64 -11.07 -7.79
N ARG A 68 -44.58 -10.28 -8.33
CA ARG A 68 -45.66 -9.65 -7.56
C ARG A 68 -46.95 -10.42 -7.83
N SER A 69 -47.49 -11.00 -6.76
CA SER A 69 -48.84 -11.58 -6.68
C SER A 69 -49.94 -10.53 -6.75
#